data_AF-A0A6P0WVG9-F1
#
_entry.id   AF-A0A6P0WVG9-F1
#
_cell.length_a   1.000
_cell.length_b   1.000
_cell.length_c   1.000
_cell.angle_alpha   90.00
_cell.angle_beta   90.00
_cell.angle_gamma   90.00
#
_symmetry.space_group_name_H-M   'P 1'
#
loop_
_entity.id
_entity.type
_entity.pdbx_description
1 polymer ?
#
loop_
_entity_poly.entity_id
_entity_poly.type
_entity_poly.pdbx_seq_one_letter_code
_entity_poly.pdbx_strand_id
1 'polypeptide(L)'
;WGDGEKILLGSSSNFFNFSDPMQLVAAVGDPMQIVAAGMAIAASGSCGVLLAGGTQMLAVYALAQALTMPNSGILQKYSLNWQPAQVVVGTTRWVAEDPTGDTVGLAQEIGNVALMATLLNMATSRYPQLQAYEQGYVKEGVAAGGCAIASSLYRGWDSVRLLQAIETLIYRAWENKSIDSGLC
;
A
#
# COMPACT_ATOMS: atom_id res chain seq x y z
N TRP A 1 5.89 25.29 -34.42
CA TRP A 1 4.85 24.47 -33.79
C TRP A 1 5.08 23.00 -34.19
N GLY A 2 6.17 22.33 -33.85
CA GLY A 2 7.15 22.54 -32.77
C GLY A 2 6.79 21.69 -31.55
N ASP A 3 7.12 20.40 -31.62
CA ASP A 3 7.42 19.47 -30.53
C ASP A 3 6.40 19.27 -29.39
N GLY A 4 5.72 18.11 -29.41
CA GLY A 4 4.91 17.66 -28.27
C GLY A 4 4.51 16.17 -28.23
N GLU A 5 4.79 15.38 -29.28
CA GLU A 5 4.11 14.06 -29.43
C GLU A 5 5.05 12.86 -29.63
N LYS A 6 6.28 12.89 -29.10
CA LYS A 6 7.25 11.78 -29.27
C LYS A 6 8.04 11.41 -28.00
N ILE A 7 7.36 11.19 -26.87
CA ILE A 7 8.04 10.68 -25.65
C ILE A 7 7.46 9.36 -25.11
N LEU A 8 6.39 8.78 -25.67
CA LEU A 8 5.75 7.60 -25.03
C LEU A 8 5.86 6.26 -25.77
N LEU A 9 6.58 6.17 -26.90
CA LEU A 9 6.67 4.90 -27.66
C LEU A 9 8.08 4.53 -28.10
N GLY A 10 9.01 4.48 -27.13
CA GLY A 10 10.33 3.93 -27.41
C GLY A 10 11.20 3.77 -26.17
N SER A 11 11.02 2.67 -25.44
CA SER A 11 12.09 1.93 -24.73
C SER A 11 11.50 0.80 -23.86
N SER A 12 11.00 -0.26 -24.50
CA SER A 12 10.58 -1.50 -23.83
C SER A 12 11.77 -2.38 -23.40
N SER A 13 12.88 -1.82 -22.90
CA SER A 13 14.04 -2.63 -22.48
C SER A 13 15.04 -1.98 -21.50
N ASN A 14 14.71 -0.86 -20.83
CA ASN A 14 15.61 -0.21 -19.86
C ASN A 14 14.88 0.14 -18.55
N PHE A 15 14.20 -0.83 -17.94
CA PHE A 15 13.68 -0.67 -16.58
C PHE A 15 14.87 -0.69 -15.59
N PHE A 16 15.45 0.50 -15.36
CA PHE A 16 16.32 0.85 -14.22
C PHE A 16 17.69 0.16 -14.13
N ASN A 17 18.61 0.50 -15.05
CA ASN A 17 20.04 0.27 -14.83
C ASN A 17 20.65 1.43 -14.02
N PHE A 18 20.20 1.61 -12.78
CA PHE A 18 20.76 2.61 -11.88
C PHE A 18 21.96 2.03 -11.14
N SER A 19 23.16 2.46 -11.54
CA SER A 19 24.39 2.12 -10.83
C SER A 19 24.54 2.85 -9.50
N ASP A 20 23.77 3.93 -9.28
CA ASP A 20 23.82 4.76 -8.08
C ASP A 20 22.45 4.78 -7.36
N PRO A 21 22.36 4.30 -6.12
CA PRO A 21 21.16 4.37 -5.30
C PRO A 21 20.56 5.79 -5.19
N MET A 22 21.39 6.83 -5.21
CA MET A 22 20.92 8.23 -5.11
C MET A 22 20.18 8.72 -6.35
N GLN A 23 20.53 8.22 -7.53
CA GLN A 23 19.79 8.52 -8.77
C GLN A 23 18.39 7.89 -8.74
N LEU A 24 18.29 6.71 -8.14
CA LEU A 24 17.03 6.03 -7.95
C LEU A 24 16.17 6.73 -6.88
N VAL A 25 16.73 7.23 -5.78
CA VAL A 25 15.99 8.10 -4.83
C VAL A 25 15.47 9.36 -5.53
N ALA A 26 16.32 10.01 -6.34
CA ALA A 26 15.94 11.21 -7.07
C ALA A 26 14.84 10.94 -8.13
N ALA A 27 14.80 9.74 -8.73
CA ALA A 27 13.81 9.35 -9.73
C ALA A 27 12.43 9.00 -9.13
N VAL A 28 12.39 8.53 -7.88
CA VAL A 28 11.16 8.06 -7.21
C VAL A 28 10.25 9.22 -6.76
N GLY A 29 10.78 10.44 -6.63
CA GLY A 29 10.01 11.66 -6.40
C GLY A 29 9.40 11.84 -5.00
N ASP A 30 9.13 10.75 -4.27
CA ASP A 30 8.59 10.76 -2.90
C ASP A 30 9.56 10.10 -1.89
N PRO A 31 10.12 10.86 -0.92
CA PRO A 31 10.97 10.33 0.15
C PRO A 31 10.33 9.23 0.99
N MET A 32 9.01 9.16 1.07
CA MET A 32 8.30 8.10 1.79
C MET A 32 8.62 6.73 1.19
N GLN A 33 8.68 6.63 -0.14
CA GLN A 33 8.86 5.35 -0.82
C GLN A 33 10.23 4.73 -0.55
N ILE A 34 11.30 5.54 -0.56
CA ILE A 34 12.64 5.03 -0.28
C ILE A 34 12.79 4.59 1.17
N VAL A 35 12.21 5.34 2.11
CA VAL A 35 12.23 4.98 3.53
C VAL A 35 11.46 3.67 3.76
N ALA A 36 10.25 3.56 3.19
CA ALA A 36 9.44 2.36 3.30
C ALA A 36 10.14 1.14 2.66
N ALA A 37 10.78 1.31 1.50
CA ALA A 37 11.54 0.23 0.85
C ALA A 37 12.72 -0.23 1.71
N GLY A 38 13.50 0.71 2.27
CA GLY A 38 14.60 0.38 3.17
C GLY A 38 14.15 -0.37 4.43
N MET A 39 13.04 0.07 5.04
CA MET A 39 12.44 -0.61 6.19
C MET A 39 11.96 -2.02 5.83
N ALA A 40 11.29 -2.18 4.69
CA ALA A 40 10.84 -3.48 4.21
C ALA A 40 12.01 -4.43 3.97
N ILE A 41 13.10 -3.94 3.35
CA ILE A 41 14.30 -4.74 3.11
C ILE A 41 14.88 -5.25 4.43
N ALA A 42 15.13 -4.35 5.37
CA ALA A 42 15.73 -4.70 6.65
C ALA A 42 14.83 -5.64 7.48
N ALA A 43 13.53 -5.35 7.57
CA ALA A 43 12.58 -6.14 8.35
C ALA A 43 12.35 -7.53 7.76
N SER A 44 12.32 -7.67 6.44
CA SER A 44 12.09 -8.96 5.75
C SER A 44 13.10 -10.04 6.15
N GLY A 45 14.33 -9.65 6.49
CA GLY A 45 15.36 -10.58 6.94
C GLY A 45 15.11 -11.19 8.32
N SER A 46 14.15 -10.65 9.09
CA SER A 46 13.85 -11.04 10.47
C SER A 46 12.39 -11.42 10.72
N CYS A 47 11.44 -10.84 10.00
CA CYS A 47 10.01 -11.09 10.16
C CYS A 47 9.20 -10.83 8.88
N GLY A 48 7.94 -11.27 8.90
CA GLY A 48 6.99 -10.94 7.84
C GLY A 48 6.62 -9.46 7.84
N VAL A 49 6.54 -8.87 6.64
CA VAL A 49 6.23 -7.45 6.41
C VAL A 49 4.93 -7.34 5.62
N LEU A 50 4.00 -6.54 6.12
CA LEU A 50 2.78 -6.16 5.40
C LEU A 50 2.90 -4.69 4.95
N LEU A 51 3.14 -4.49 3.66
CA LEU A 51 3.11 -3.16 3.03
C LEU A 51 1.64 -2.76 2.84
N ALA A 52 1.12 -1.96 3.77
CA ALA A 52 -0.29 -1.62 3.84
C ALA A 52 -0.65 -0.42 2.95
N GLY A 53 -1.19 -0.67 1.77
CA GLY A 53 -1.65 0.34 0.81
C GLY A 53 -1.93 -0.24 -0.58
N GLY A 54 -2.29 0.62 -1.52
CA GLY A 54 -2.59 0.28 -2.91
C GLY A 54 -1.36 0.33 -3.81
N THR A 55 -1.52 0.91 -5.01
CA THR A 55 -0.47 1.07 -6.02
C THR A 55 0.82 1.71 -5.48
N GLN A 56 0.70 2.61 -4.50
CA GLN A 56 1.86 3.22 -3.84
C GLN A 56 2.76 2.18 -3.16
N MET A 57 2.18 1.17 -2.51
CA MET A 57 2.95 0.10 -1.85
C MET A 57 3.50 -0.92 -2.84
N LEU A 58 2.88 -1.07 -4.03
CA LEU A 58 3.47 -1.82 -5.14
C LEU A 58 4.73 -1.13 -5.66
N ALA A 59 4.71 0.20 -5.80
CA ALA A 59 5.90 0.96 -6.17
C ALA A 59 7.03 0.80 -5.14
N VAL A 60 6.70 0.84 -3.84
CA VAL A 60 7.67 0.56 -2.76
C VAL A 60 8.27 -0.85 -2.87
N TYR A 61 7.45 -1.85 -3.18
CA TYR A 61 7.94 -3.23 -3.36
C TYR A 61 8.88 -3.35 -4.57
N ALA A 62 8.49 -2.79 -5.72
CA ALA A 62 9.33 -2.77 -6.93
C ALA A 62 10.65 -2.02 -6.69
N LEU A 63 10.60 -0.92 -5.95
CA LEU A 63 11.77 -0.17 -5.53
C LEU A 63 12.71 -1.02 -4.67
N ALA A 64 12.17 -1.76 -3.70
CA ALA A 64 12.94 -2.67 -2.87
C ALA A 64 13.62 -3.78 -3.70
N GLN A 65 12.93 -4.35 -4.70
CA GLN A 65 13.54 -5.30 -5.61
C GLN A 65 14.69 -4.68 -6.43
N ALA A 66 14.48 -3.51 -7.03
CA ALA A 66 15.51 -2.83 -7.82
C ALA A 66 16.76 -2.52 -7.00
N LEU A 67 16.59 -2.04 -5.76
CA LEU A 67 17.68 -1.77 -4.83
C LEU A 67 18.48 -3.02 -4.44
N THR A 68 17.86 -4.19 -4.48
CA THR A 68 18.44 -5.43 -3.97
C THR A 68 18.88 -6.39 -5.07
N MET A 69 18.81 -5.95 -6.33
CA MET A 69 19.37 -6.67 -7.47
C MET A 69 20.88 -6.91 -7.29
N PRO A 70 21.42 -8.06 -7.75
CA PRO A 70 22.83 -8.41 -7.54
C PRO A 70 23.84 -7.36 -8.03
N ASN A 71 23.48 -6.62 -9.08
CA ASN A 71 24.31 -5.57 -9.68
C ASN A 71 24.26 -4.23 -8.93
N SER A 72 23.40 -4.04 -7.94
CA SER A 72 23.27 -2.76 -7.22
C SER A 72 24.38 -2.54 -6.17
N GLY A 73 25.01 -3.61 -5.68
CA GLY A 73 26.01 -3.57 -4.61
C GLY A 73 25.47 -3.17 -3.23
N ILE A 74 24.19 -2.83 -3.09
CA ILE A 74 23.60 -2.33 -1.84
C ILE A 74 23.57 -3.41 -0.76
N LEU A 75 23.13 -4.63 -1.11
CA LEU A 75 23.04 -5.74 -0.16
C LEU A 75 24.39 -6.03 0.50
N GLN A 76 25.47 -6.03 -0.30
CA GLN A 76 26.82 -6.28 0.21
C GLN A 76 27.36 -5.09 1.02
N LYS A 77 27.17 -3.86 0.53
CA LYS A 77 27.63 -2.64 1.19
C LYS A 77 27.05 -2.47 2.59
N TYR A 78 25.78 -2.80 2.76
CA TYR A 78 25.06 -2.61 4.03
C TYR A 78 24.74 -3.92 4.77
N SER A 79 25.25 -5.06 4.28
CA SER A 79 24.99 -6.40 4.86
C SER A 79 23.50 -6.69 5.05
N LEU A 80 22.67 -6.30 4.07
CA LEU A 80 21.22 -6.50 4.10
C LEU A 80 20.87 -7.89 3.54
N ASN A 81 19.79 -8.47 4.07
CA ASN A 81 19.23 -9.73 3.61
C ASN A 81 17.79 -9.51 3.14
N TRP A 82 17.61 -9.32 1.82
CA TRP A 82 16.28 -9.14 1.24
C TRP A 82 15.57 -10.48 1.10
N GLN A 83 14.40 -10.60 1.71
CA GLN A 83 13.56 -11.80 1.67
C GLN A 83 12.18 -11.45 1.07
N PRO A 84 12.04 -11.41 -0.27
CA PRO A 84 10.78 -10.99 -0.91
C PRO A 84 9.60 -11.89 -0.52
N ALA A 85 9.84 -13.18 -0.24
CA ALA A 85 8.82 -14.12 0.22
C ALA A 85 8.24 -13.77 1.61
N GLN A 86 8.91 -12.91 2.39
CA GLN A 86 8.41 -12.41 3.68
C GLN A 86 7.59 -11.13 3.54
N VAL A 87 7.45 -10.59 2.32
CA VAL A 87 6.79 -9.29 2.11
C VAL A 87 5.50 -9.49 1.30
N VAL A 88 4.40 -9.00 1.87
CA VAL A 88 3.07 -9.01 1.27
C VAL A 88 2.59 -7.58 1.13
N VAL A 89 1.94 -7.25 0.02
CA VAL A 89 1.23 -5.98 -0.14
C VAL A 89 -0.22 -6.19 0.26
N GLY A 90 -0.67 -5.44 1.25
CA GLY A 90 -2.01 -5.52 1.82
C GLY A 90 -2.83 -4.29 1.47
N THR A 91 -3.93 -4.47 0.75
CA THR A 91 -4.82 -3.39 0.30
C THR A 91 -6.27 -3.65 0.68
N THR A 92 -7.19 -2.78 0.25
CA THR A 92 -8.65 -2.96 0.41
C THR A 92 -9.27 -3.62 -0.82
N ARG A 93 -10.44 -4.27 -0.68
CA ARG A 93 -11.19 -4.74 -1.86
C ARG A 93 -11.46 -3.63 -2.87
N TRP A 94 -11.75 -2.41 -2.39
CA TRP A 94 -12.09 -1.28 -3.26
C TRP A 94 -10.94 -0.84 -4.15
N VAL A 95 -9.68 -1.11 -3.78
CA VAL A 95 -8.51 -0.85 -4.64
C VAL A 95 -8.22 -2.04 -5.56
N ALA A 96 -8.44 -3.27 -5.10
CA ALA A 96 -8.20 -4.48 -5.88
C ALA A 96 -9.27 -4.69 -6.97
N GLU A 97 -10.52 -4.27 -6.72
CA GLU A 97 -11.67 -4.43 -7.61
C GLU A 97 -11.97 -3.17 -8.44
N ASP A 98 -11.17 -2.11 -8.29
CA ASP A 98 -11.36 -0.84 -8.99
C ASP A 98 -11.17 -0.99 -10.50
N PRO A 99 -12.21 -0.87 -11.34
CA PRO A 99 -12.06 -1.04 -12.78
C PRO A 99 -11.32 0.13 -13.45
N THR A 100 -11.11 1.24 -12.73
CA THR A 100 -10.35 2.40 -13.22
C THR A 100 -8.86 2.32 -12.88
N GLY A 101 -8.47 1.38 -12.01
CA GLY A 101 -7.08 1.06 -11.69
C GLY A 101 -6.70 -0.33 -12.19
N ASP A 102 -5.39 -0.59 -12.29
CA ASP A 102 -4.87 -1.91 -12.62
C ASP A 102 -3.87 -2.39 -11.56
N THR A 103 -4.31 -2.38 -10.30
CA THR A 103 -3.48 -2.80 -9.16
C THR A 103 -3.02 -4.25 -9.31
N VAL A 104 -3.91 -5.13 -9.81
CA VAL A 104 -3.61 -6.56 -9.99
C VAL A 104 -2.65 -6.77 -11.16
N GLY A 105 -2.87 -6.13 -12.31
CA GLY A 105 -1.96 -6.20 -13.45
C GLY A 105 -0.58 -5.63 -13.11
N LEU A 106 -0.52 -4.52 -12.38
CA LEU A 106 0.75 -3.97 -11.89
C LEU A 106 1.49 -4.94 -10.96
N ALA A 107 0.78 -5.59 -10.03
CA ALA A 107 1.38 -6.60 -9.16
C ALA A 107 1.93 -7.81 -9.96
N GLN A 108 1.25 -8.19 -11.04
CA GLN A 108 1.70 -9.24 -11.96
C GLN A 108 2.92 -8.81 -12.76
N GLU A 109 2.95 -7.57 -13.26
CA GLU A 109 4.07 -7.01 -14.04
C GLU A 109 5.35 -6.90 -13.21
N ILE A 110 5.25 -6.48 -11.93
CA ILE A 110 6.39 -6.44 -11.01
C ILE A 110 6.95 -7.85 -10.75
N GLY A 111 6.09 -8.87 -10.79
CA GLY A 111 6.48 -10.27 -10.61
C GLY A 111 6.70 -10.66 -9.14
N ASN A 112 6.12 -11.79 -8.75
CA ASN A 112 6.26 -12.38 -7.40
C ASN A 112 5.81 -11.45 -6.24
N VAL A 113 4.88 -10.53 -6.47
CA VAL A 113 4.26 -9.76 -5.38
C VAL A 113 3.07 -10.53 -4.83
N ALA A 114 3.12 -10.92 -3.55
CA ALA A 114 1.94 -11.41 -2.86
C ALA A 114 1.01 -10.23 -2.55
N LEU A 115 -0.10 -10.11 -3.28
CA LEU A 115 -1.12 -9.08 -3.08
C LEU A 115 -2.31 -9.67 -2.31
N MET A 116 -2.68 -9.04 -1.19
CA MET A 116 -3.83 -9.41 -0.37
C MET A 116 -4.80 -8.23 -0.26
N ALA A 117 -6.08 -8.48 -0.50
CA ALA A 117 -7.13 -7.48 -0.31
C ALA A 117 -8.02 -7.85 0.88
N THR A 118 -8.42 -6.85 1.67
CA THR A 118 -9.39 -7.06 2.75
C THR A 118 -10.78 -7.34 2.20
N LEU A 119 -11.54 -8.18 2.90
CA LEU A 119 -12.98 -8.36 2.66
C LEU A 119 -13.83 -7.34 3.44
N LEU A 120 -13.31 -6.12 3.63
CA LEU A 120 -14.02 -5.07 4.36
C LEU A 120 -15.30 -4.67 3.61
N ASN A 121 -16.42 -4.66 4.32
CA ASN A 121 -17.73 -4.33 3.81
C ASN A 121 -18.45 -3.39 4.78
N MET A 122 -18.83 -2.23 4.26
CA MET A 122 -19.51 -1.12 4.90
C MET A 122 -20.92 -0.89 4.33
N ALA A 123 -21.42 -1.75 3.43
CA ALA A 123 -22.73 -1.59 2.80
C ALA A 123 -23.88 -1.55 3.82
N THR A 124 -23.74 -2.29 4.92
CA THR A 124 -24.74 -2.36 6.00
C THR A 124 -24.50 -1.35 7.12
N SER A 125 -23.57 -0.41 6.93
CA SER A 125 -23.27 0.64 7.92
C SER A 125 -24.51 1.49 8.18
N ARG A 126 -24.68 1.97 9.42
CA ARG A 126 -25.69 2.99 9.75
C ARG A 126 -25.30 4.41 9.34
N TYR A 127 -24.02 4.64 9.01
CA TYR A 127 -23.47 5.92 8.60
C TYR A 127 -23.34 6.00 7.07
N PRO A 128 -24.07 6.91 6.40
CA PRO A 128 -24.00 7.06 4.94
C PRO A 128 -22.59 7.34 4.42
N GLN A 129 -21.75 8.02 5.20
CA GLN A 129 -20.36 8.31 4.85
C GLN A 129 -19.49 7.06 4.72
N LEU A 130 -19.80 6.01 5.49
CA LEU A 130 -19.13 4.71 5.36
C LEU A 130 -19.68 3.92 4.18
N GLN A 131 -20.99 3.99 3.93
CA GLN A 131 -21.60 3.36 2.75
C GLN A 131 -21.03 3.93 1.44
N ALA A 132 -20.58 5.20 1.43
CA ALA A 132 -19.95 5.83 0.28
C ALA A 132 -18.65 5.13 -0.19
N TYR A 133 -17.95 4.39 0.68
CA TYR A 133 -16.81 3.57 0.26
C TYR A 133 -17.22 2.51 -0.78
N GLU A 134 -18.44 1.97 -0.65
CA GLU A 134 -18.99 0.97 -1.58
C GLU A 134 -19.34 1.53 -2.96
N GLN A 135 -19.42 2.85 -3.06
CA GLN A 135 -19.67 3.57 -4.30
C GLN A 135 -18.37 4.04 -4.95
N GLY A 136 -17.21 3.66 -4.41
CA GLY A 136 -15.88 3.96 -4.95
C GLY A 136 -15.35 5.35 -4.62
N TYR A 137 -16.00 6.11 -3.73
CA TYR A 137 -15.62 7.49 -3.39
C TYR A 137 -14.34 7.56 -2.54
N VAL A 138 -14.08 6.57 -1.70
CA VAL A 138 -12.84 6.45 -0.92
C VAL A 138 -12.40 4.99 -1.04
N LYS A 139 -11.24 4.76 -1.65
CA LYS A 139 -10.75 3.41 -1.94
C LYS A 139 -9.74 2.96 -0.88
N GLU A 140 -8.87 3.86 -0.44
CA GLU A 140 -7.92 3.63 0.64
C GLU A 140 -7.50 4.90 1.39
N GLY A 141 -6.69 4.71 2.45
CA GLY A 141 -6.04 5.75 3.22
C GLY A 141 -5.63 5.25 4.62
N VAL A 142 -4.53 5.79 5.16
CA VAL A 142 -4.09 5.56 6.55
C VAL A 142 -3.93 4.08 6.92
N ALA A 143 -3.44 3.26 5.98
CA ALA A 143 -3.23 1.82 6.16
C ALA A 143 -4.48 1.02 6.59
N ALA A 144 -5.69 1.51 6.31
CA ALA A 144 -6.95 0.86 6.70
C ALA A 144 -7.04 -0.60 6.21
N GLY A 145 -6.57 -0.86 4.98
CA GLY A 145 -6.47 -2.21 4.42
C GLY A 145 -5.61 -3.14 5.26
N GLY A 146 -4.37 -2.71 5.55
CA GLY A 146 -3.44 -3.49 6.38
C GLY A 146 -3.94 -3.73 7.79
N CYS A 147 -4.54 -2.72 8.44
CA CYS A 147 -5.12 -2.86 9.78
C CYS A 147 -6.27 -3.87 9.80
N ALA A 148 -7.13 -3.86 8.79
CA ALA A 148 -8.21 -4.82 8.65
C ALA A 148 -7.67 -6.24 8.44
N ILE A 149 -6.67 -6.44 7.56
CA ILE A 149 -5.96 -7.73 7.41
C ILE A 149 -5.40 -8.18 8.76
N ALA A 150 -4.67 -7.30 9.46
CA ALA A 150 -4.05 -7.62 10.74
C ALA A 150 -5.10 -8.03 11.78
N SER A 151 -6.22 -7.31 11.90
CA SER A 151 -7.30 -7.69 12.82
C SER A 151 -7.90 -9.06 12.51
N SER A 152 -8.07 -9.39 11.22
CA SER A 152 -8.52 -10.71 10.80
C SER A 152 -7.51 -11.80 11.18
N LEU A 153 -6.22 -11.60 10.87
CA LEU A 153 -5.17 -12.60 11.13
C LEU A 153 -4.85 -12.77 12.62
N TYR A 154 -4.77 -11.68 13.39
CA TYR A 154 -4.37 -11.73 14.80
C TYR A 154 -5.53 -11.98 15.76
N ARG A 155 -6.76 -11.58 15.40
CA ARG A 155 -7.92 -11.65 16.29
C ARG A 155 -9.09 -12.45 15.73
N GLY A 156 -8.99 -12.95 14.50
CA GLY A 156 -10.08 -13.66 13.84
C GLY A 156 -11.31 -12.77 13.60
N TRP A 157 -11.11 -11.46 13.43
CA TRP A 157 -12.22 -10.54 13.20
C TRP A 157 -12.74 -10.67 11.77
N ASP A 158 -14.05 -10.84 11.64
CA ASP A 158 -14.76 -10.77 10.37
C ASP A 158 -15.14 -9.31 10.04
N SER A 159 -15.67 -9.11 8.83
CA SER A 159 -16.07 -7.76 8.38
C SER A 159 -17.17 -7.16 9.24
N VAL A 160 -18.07 -7.97 9.81
CA VAL A 160 -19.19 -7.49 10.62
C VAL A 160 -18.67 -6.91 11.92
N ARG A 161 -17.79 -7.63 12.60
CA ARG A 161 -17.17 -7.20 13.85
C ARG A 161 -16.30 -5.97 13.66
N LEU A 162 -15.56 -5.92 12.54
CA LEU A 162 -14.74 -4.76 12.21
C LEU A 162 -15.60 -3.52 11.94
N LEU A 163 -16.70 -3.67 11.19
CA LEU A 163 -17.66 -2.58 10.97
C LEU A 163 -18.25 -2.08 12.30
N GLN A 164 -18.71 -2.97 13.18
CA GLN A 164 -19.23 -2.62 14.49
C GLN A 164 -18.21 -1.84 15.34
N ALA A 165 -16.93 -2.24 15.30
CA ALA A 165 -15.86 -1.54 16.01
C ALA A 165 -15.64 -0.12 15.45
N ILE A 166 -15.63 0.03 14.12
CA ILE A 166 -15.52 1.33 13.44
C ILE A 166 -16.68 2.24 13.84
N GLU A 167 -17.93 1.74 13.76
CA GLU A 167 -19.12 2.49 14.13
C GLU A 167 -19.10 2.93 15.61
N THR A 168 -18.64 2.05 16.50
CA THR A 168 -18.50 2.36 17.93
C THR A 168 -17.49 3.48 18.16
N LEU A 169 -16.36 3.48 17.44
CA LEU A 169 -15.35 4.54 17.53
C LEU A 169 -15.87 5.87 17.01
N ILE A 170 -16.61 5.86 15.90
CA ILE A 170 -17.25 7.07 15.35
C ILE A 170 -18.24 7.65 16.35
N TYR A 171 -19.11 6.82 16.94
CA TYR A 171 -20.07 7.26 17.94
C TYR A 171 -19.39 7.93 19.14
N ARG A 172 -18.36 7.30 19.71
CA ARG A 172 -17.59 7.86 20.84
C ARG A 172 -16.88 9.17 20.48
N ALA A 173 -16.29 9.24 19.29
CA ALA A 173 -15.62 10.46 18.83
C ALA A 173 -16.61 11.62 18.65
N TRP A 174 -17.83 11.33 18.19
CA TRP A 174 -18.91 12.31 18.11
C TRP A 174 -19.39 12.75 19.50
N GLU A 175 -19.63 11.82 20.42
CA GLU A 175 -20.06 12.12 21.80
C GLU A 175 -19.05 13.01 22.53
N ASN A 176 -17.76 12.69 22.45
CA ASN A 176 -16.69 13.50 23.05
C ASN A 176 -16.66 14.93 22.48
N LYS A 177 -16.83 15.08 21.16
CA LYS A 177 -16.90 16.42 20.54
C LYS A 177 -18.13 17.21 20.99
N SER A 178 -19.27 16.57 21.20
CA SER A 178 -20.49 17.22 21.70
C SER A 178 -20.31 17.73 23.14
N ILE A 179 -19.59 16.96 23.97
CA ILE A 179 -19.21 17.37 25.32
C ILE A 179 -18.24 18.57 25.28
N ASP A 180 -17.19 18.50 24.46
CA ASP A 180 -16.16 19.55 24.35
C ASP A 180 -16.70 20.87 23.74
N SER A 181 -17.76 20.80 22.94
CA SER A 181 -18.41 21.96 22.31
C SER A 181 -19.53 22.58 23.14
N GLY A 182 -19.82 22.06 24.34
CA GLY A 182 -20.83 22.61 25.25
C GLY A 182 -22.27 22.49 24.71
N LEU A 183 -22.53 21.53 23.83
CA LEU A 183 -23.84 21.27 23.20
C LEU A 183 -24.73 20.31 24.04
N CYS A 184 -24.42 20.12 25.32
CA CYS A 184 -25.22 19.35 26.27
C CYS A 184 -26.23 20.23 27.03
#